data_AF-C5XWH1-F1
#
_entry.id   AF-C5XWH1-F1
#
_cell.length_a   1.000
_cell.length_b   1.000
_cell.length_c   1.000
_cell.angle_alpha   90.00
_cell.angle_beta   90.00
_cell.angle_gamma   90.00
#
_symmetry.space_group_name_H-M   'P 1'
#
loop_
_entity.id
_entity.type
_entity.pdbx_description
1 polymer ?
#
loop_
_entity_poly.entity_id
_entity_poly.type
_entity_poly.pdbx_seq_one_letter_code
_entity_poly.pdbx_strand_id
1 'polypeptide(L)'
;MDPTPQSHPILNYVLSRLPSLPAVRTPRSAPERDLEQPSPRRPLGAAEIDLVGRMPGLRHPSVLSAMTRAVADVASARDAIDLLGPRPDHEQVDAARELLLLADAGDKADADEEEKAKELDEEKVAASREVVRLDKEHEAYEALLRAAEEKLEHVYRMAMHGRDIKEAGGGDAKWEERSGAVDEEVVRVLKDAEEGKVVERVNLADRQLHLLPEPVGRIRGLLALDVSRNRLKEVPDAIGGLEHLEELRLASNDLVSLPDSIGLLSNLKILDVSGNRLRVLPDTISKCRSLMELDASYNALAYLPTGIGHELVHLQTLRVHLNKLRSLPSSVCEMRSLRLLDAHFNELHGLPAAIGQLSALETLDLSSNFSDMRDLPPSFGDLAGLRELDLSNNQIRALPDCFGRLGKLERLRLDQNPLAVPPPEVVADGVVAVNEYMARRWAEAVAEEEQRRASAAAVAESPRVSTPREWLTRSVSSLSTWAVKVVGQDKVDEEDEFLQQQF
;
A
#
# COMPACT_ATOMS: atom_id res chain seq x y z
N MET A 1 -10.64 8.82 0.86
CA MET A 1 -9.59 9.80 0.48
C MET A 1 -10.14 11.19 0.72
N ASP A 2 -10.34 11.54 1.99
CA ASP A 2 -10.77 12.90 2.35
C ASP A 2 -9.53 13.77 2.55
N PRO A 3 -9.55 15.06 2.13
CA PRO A 3 -8.44 15.97 2.36
C PRO A 3 -8.17 16.09 3.86
N THR A 4 -7.03 15.55 4.30
CA THR A 4 -6.63 15.59 5.70
C THR A 4 -5.84 16.87 5.99
N PRO A 5 -5.87 17.37 7.24
CA PRO A 5 -5.08 18.55 7.63
C PRO A 5 -3.56 18.39 7.41
N GLN A 6 -3.06 17.16 7.26
CA GLN A 6 -1.65 16.86 7.02
C GLN A 6 -1.29 16.79 5.52
N SER A 7 -2.21 16.32 4.67
CA SER A 7 -1.95 16.11 3.23
C SER A 7 -2.35 17.31 2.37
N HIS A 8 -3.46 17.98 2.69
CA HIS A 8 -4.02 19.11 1.94
C HIS A 8 -4.49 20.20 2.93
N PRO A 9 -3.56 20.91 3.59
CA PRO A 9 -3.87 21.81 4.70
C PRO A 9 -4.74 23.01 4.31
N ILE A 10 -4.48 23.64 3.16
CA ILE A 10 -5.25 24.81 2.71
C ILE A 10 -6.65 24.35 2.31
N LEU A 11 -6.74 23.28 1.53
CA LEU A 11 -8.01 22.71 1.06
C LEU A 11 -8.89 22.22 2.22
N ASN A 12 -8.33 21.52 3.21
CA ASN A 12 -9.05 21.10 4.40
C ASN A 12 -9.59 22.30 5.20
N TYR A 13 -8.78 23.37 5.34
CA TYR A 13 -9.24 24.62 5.96
C TYR A 13 -10.35 25.31 5.18
N VAL A 14 -10.36 25.22 3.84
CA VAL A 14 -11.47 25.78 3.05
C VAL A 14 -12.74 24.96 3.22
N LEU A 15 -12.62 23.63 3.22
CA LEU A 15 -13.77 22.73 3.38
C LEU A 15 -14.38 22.81 4.79
N SER A 16 -13.58 23.05 5.83
CA SER A 16 -14.08 23.25 7.20
C SER A 16 -14.92 24.53 7.38
N ARG A 17 -14.76 25.51 6.48
CA ARG A 17 -15.48 26.79 6.48
C ARG A 17 -16.85 26.74 5.81
N LEU A 18 -17.22 25.65 5.15
CA LEU A 18 -18.52 25.51 4.50
C LEU A 18 -19.58 25.06 5.52
N PRO A 19 -20.79 25.67 5.52
CA PRO A 19 -21.92 25.01 6.13
C PRO A 19 -22.18 23.75 5.32
N SER A 20 -22.17 22.58 5.96
CA SER A 20 -22.66 21.34 5.37
C SER A 20 -24.07 21.60 4.83
N LEU A 21 -24.23 21.70 3.50
CA LEU A 21 -25.52 21.85 2.87
C LEU A 21 -26.33 20.58 3.20
N PRO A 22 -27.49 20.69 3.87
CA PRO A 22 -28.29 19.51 4.15
C PRO A 22 -28.76 18.90 2.83
N ALA A 23 -28.57 17.59 2.68
CA ALA A 23 -29.08 16.81 1.57
C ALA A 23 -30.53 17.19 1.26
N VAL A 24 -30.80 17.43 -0.02
CA VAL A 24 -32.13 17.75 -0.56
C VAL A 24 -33.09 16.61 -0.19
N ARG A 25 -33.92 16.85 0.83
CA ARG A 25 -35.10 16.02 1.13
C ARG A 25 -36.19 16.37 0.12
N THR A 26 -36.75 15.32 -0.49
CA THR A 26 -37.97 15.39 -1.30
C THR A 26 -39.14 16.02 -0.53
N PRO A 27 -40.10 16.68 -1.21
CA PRO A 27 -41.03 17.58 -0.57
C PRO A 27 -42.17 16.80 0.09
N ARG A 28 -42.31 16.94 1.42
CA ARG A 28 -43.62 16.77 2.07
C ARG A 28 -43.71 17.56 3.37
N SER A 29 -44.67 18.49 3.35
CA SER A 29 -45.28 19.27 4.44
C SER A 29 -44.37 20.03 5.41
N ALA A 30 -44.40 21.36 5.30
CA ALA A 30 -44.06 22.29 6.38
C ALA A 30 -45.03 22.11 7.58
N PRO A 31 -44.63 22.54 8.79
CA PRO A 31 -44.93 23.94 9.15
C PRO A 31 -43.77 24.72 9.81
N GLU A 32 -43.86 26.04 9.63
CA GLU A 32 -43.46 27.17 10.47
C GLU A 32 -41.98 27.31 10.91
N ARG A 33 -41.28 28.20 10.20
CA ARG A 33 -39.99 28.79 10.60
C ARG A 33 -40.24 29.99 11.51
N ASP A 34 -39.74 29.95 12.74
CA ASP A 34 -39.43 31.13 13.53
C ASP A 34 -38.17 31.82 12.95
N LEU A 35 -38.27 33.11 12.65
CA LEU A 35 -37.31 33.90 11.87
C LEU A 35 -36.30 34.71 12.72
N GLU A 36 -36.15 34.46 14.02
CA GLU A 36 -35.34 35.33 14.91
C GLU A 36 -34.24 34.64 15.74
N GLN A 37 -33.55 33.62 15.23
CA GLN A 37 -32.31 33.14 15.89
C GLN A 37 -31.16 32.94 14.89
N PRO A 38 -30.01 33.62 15.06
CA PRO A 38 -28.81 33.28 14.31
C PRO A 38 -28.29 31.91 14.77
N SER A 39 -28.02 31.01 13.83
CA SER A 39 -27.49 29.68 14.12
C SER A 39 -26.15 29.76 14.88
N PRO A 40 -25.89 28.89 15.88
CA PRO A 40 -24.63 28.93 16.62
C PRO A 40 -23.48 28.48 15.71
N ARG A 41 -22.45 29.32 15.59
CA ARG A 41 -21.18 28.94 14.94
C ARG A 41 -20.52 27.82 15.75
N ARG A 42 -20.16 26.74 15.08
CA ARG A 42 -19.38 25.62 15.64
C ARG A 42 -18.04 26.14 16.21
N PRO A 43 -17.56 25.68 17.38
CA PRO A 43 -16.26 26.12 17.90
C PRO A 43 -15.13 25.64 16.98
N LEU A 44 -14.17 26.53 16.71
CA LEU A 44 -12.98 26.27 15.88
C LEU A 44 -12.07 25.22 16.55
N GLY A 45 -11.55 24.27 15.77
CA GLY A 45 -10.63 23.23 16.24
C GLY A 45 -9.19 23.74 16.41
N ALA A 46 -8.39 23.11 17.28
CA ALA A 46 -7.01 23.51 17.56
C ALA A 46 -6.10 23.55 16.31
N ALA A 47 -6.34 22.68 15.31
CA ALA A 47 -5.62 22.67 14.04
C ALA A 47 -5.94 23.87 13.13
N GLU A 48 -7.14 24.46 13.24
CA GLU A 48 -7.53 25.66 12.48
C GLU A 48 -6.88 26.93 13.01
N ILE A 49 -6.59 26.96 14.33
CA ILE A 49 -5.94 28.10 14.99
C ILE A 49 -4.46 28.17 14.58
N ASP A 50 -3.81 27.03 14.37
CA ASP A 50 -2.40 26.94 13.96
C ASP A 50 -2.19 27.35 12.49
N LEU A 51 -3.07 26.93 11.56
CA LEU A 51 -2.93 27.26 10.14
C LEU A 51 -3.11 28.77 9.86
N VAL A 52 -4.07 29.41 10.52
CA VAL A 52 -4.32 30.86 10.41
C VAL A 52 -3.20 31.68 11.06
N GLY A 53 -2.54 31.14 12.09
CA GLY A 53 -1.33 31.72 12.69
C GLY A 53 -0.11 31.63 11.77
N ARG A 54 0.02 30.53 11.02
CA ARG A 54 1.10 30.31 10.04
C ARG A 54 0.89 31.05 8.71
N MET A 55 -0.35 31.39 8.37
CA MET A 55 -0.70 32.03 7.09
C MET A 55 -1.64 33.26 7.25
N PRO A 56 -1.10 34.46 7.58
CA PRO A 56 -1.90 35.65 7.87
C PRO A 56 -2.70 36.23 6.68
N GLY A 57 -2.36 35.85 5.44
CA GLY A 57 -2.99 36.32 4.19
C GLY A 57 -4.27 35.61 3.73
N LEU A 58 -4.74 34.57 4.44
CA LEU A 58 -5.90 33.75 4.02
C LEU A 58 -7.23 34.52 3.92
N ARG A 59 -7.29 35.76 4.45
CA ARG A 59 -8.48 36.64 4.42
C ARG A 59 -8.51 37.59 3.22
N HIS A 60 -7.51 37.53 2.33
CA HIS A 60 -7.44 38.43 1.18
C HIS A 60 -8.55 38.08 0.14
N PRO A 61 -9.27 39.06 -0.43
CA PRO A 61 -10.43 38.81 -1.29
C PRO A 61 -10.13 37.97 -2.55
N SER A 62 -8.93 38.11 -3.14
CA SER A 62 -8.51 37.26 -4.28
C SER A 62 -8.28 35.79 -3.86
N VAL A 63 -7.75 35.56 -2.65
CA VAL A 63 -7.55 34.23 -2.08
C VAL A 63 -8.91 33.60 -1.78
N LEU A 64 -9.85 34.36 -1.20
CA LEU A 64 -11.23 33.89 -0.93
C LEU A 64 -12.01 33.55 -2.20
N SER A 65 -11.82 34.30 -3.29
CA SER A 65 -12.46 33.97 -4.59
C SER A 65 -11.88 32.69 -5.20
N ALA A 66 -10.56 32.49 -5.13
CA ALA A 66 -9.91 31.26 -5.59
C ALA A 66 -10.30 30.06 -4.73
N MET A 67 -10.39 30.25 -3.41
CA MET A 67 -10.89 29.27 -2.44
C MET A 67 -12.32 28.84 -2.75
N THR A 68 -13.24 29.79 -2.99
CA THR A 68 -14.64 29.47 -3.33
C THR A 68 -14.76 28.65 -4.62
N ARG A 69 -13.91 28.91 -5.62
CA ARG A 69 -13.91 28.16 -6.89
C ARG A 69 -13.32 26.76 -6.74
N ALA A 70 -12.17 26.65 -6.08
CA ALA A 70 -11.56 25.36 -5.76
C ALA A 70 -12.47 24.48 -4.88
N VAL A 71 -13.25 25.10 -3.99
CA VAL A 71 -14.27 24.42 -3.19
C VAL A 71 -15.37 23.81 -4.02
N ALA A 72 -15.91 24.54 -5.00
CA ALA A 72 -16.98 24.01 -5.83
C ALA A 72 -16.50 22.78 -6.62
N ASP A 73 -15.29 22.86 -7.16
CA ASP A 73 -14.67 21.77 -7.93
C ASP A 73 -14.37 20.56 -7.03
N VAL A 74 -13.81 20.78 -5.83
CA VAL A 74 -13.46 19.70 -4.88
C VAL A 74 -14.68 19.09 -4.19
N ALA A 75 -15.70 19.89 -3.84
CA ALA A 75 -16.93 19.40 -3.24
C ALA A 75 -17.73 18.54 -4.23
N SER A 76 -17.85 18.98 -5.49
CA SER A 76 -18.49 18.18 -6.54
C SER A 76 -17.78 16.86 -6.77
N ALA A 77 -16.45 16.86 -6.72
CA ALA A 77 -15.66 15.67 -6.94
C ALA A 77 -15.62 14.76 -5.69
N ARG A 78 -15.80 15.30 -4.48
CA ARG A 78 -16.00 14.54 -3.24
C ARG A 78 -17.31 13.77 -3.26
N ASP A 79 -18.41 14.44 -3.60
CA ASP A 79 -19.72 13.79 -3.73
C ASP A 79 -19.68 12.67 -4.80
N ALA A 80 -18.88 12.85 -5.85
CA ALA A 80 -18.67 11.83 -6.87
C ALA A 80 -17.89 10.61 -6.34
N ILE A 81 -16.87 10.80 -5.49
CA ILE A 81 -16.12 9.68 -4.88
C ILE A 81 -16.91 8.93 -3.81
N ASP A 82 -17.72 9.62 -3.01
CA ASP A 82 -18.55 8.95 -2.01
C ASP A 82 -19.57 7.98 -2.67
N LEU A 83 -19.91 8.20 -3.94
CA LEU A 83 -20.73 7.30 -4.75
C LEU A 83 -19.93 6.12 -5.35
N LEU A 84 -18.61 6.24 -5.51
CA LEU A 84 -17.75 5.23 -6.16
C LEU A 84 -17.29 4.11 -5.21
N GLY A 85 -17.44 4.29 -3.89
CA GLY A 85 -17.07 3.28 -2.89
C GLY A 85 -15.57 3.25 -2.56
N PRO A 86 -15.11 2.25 -1.78
CA PRO A 86 -13.71 2.18 -1.35
C PRO A 86 -12.77 1.97 -2.55
N ARG A 87 -11.58 2.58 -2.49
CA ARG A 87 -10.55 2.39 -3.51
C ARG A 87 -10.08 0.92 -3.50
N PRO A 88 -10.01 0.24 -4.65
CA PRO A 88 -9.48 -1.12 -4.75
C PRO A 88 -8.02 -1.20 -4.27
N ASP A 89 -7.62 -2.39 -3.79
CA ASP A 89 -6.22 -2.65 -3.44
C ASP A 89 -5.36 -2.75 -4.70
N HIS A 90 -4.10 -2.31 -4.63
CA HIS A 90 -3.16 -2.34 -5.76
C HIS A 90 -2.98 -3.75 -6.34
N GLU A 91 -2.95 -4.78 -5.50
CA GLU A 91 -2.89 -6.19 -5.93
C GLU A 91 -4.10 -6.58 -6.79
N GLN A 92 -5.29 -6.11 -6.42
CA GLN A 92 -6.51 -6.34 -7.20
C GLN A 92 -6.47 -5.60 -8.53
N VAL A 93 -5.91 -4.39 -8.53
CA VAL A 93 -5.75 -3.57 -9.74
C VAL A 93 -4.76 -4.21 -10.70
N ASP A 94 -3.61 -4.69 -10.21
CA ASP A 94 -2.59 -5.33 -11.05
C ASP A 94 -3.06 -6.68 -11.58
N ALA A 95 -3.71 -7.52 -10.75
CA ALA A 95 -4.35 -8.75 -11.22
C ALA A 95 -5.43 -8.47 -12.28
N ALA A 96 -6.23 -7.41 -12.09
CA ALA A 96 -7.22 -6.99 -13.08
C ALA A 96 -6.55 -6.49 -14.38
N ARG A 97 -5.44 -5.75 -14.29
CA ARG A 97 -4.66 -5.32 -15.47
C ARG A 97 -4.08 -6.51 -16.22
N GLU A 98 -3.54 -7.51 -15.51
CA GLU A 98 -2.99 -8.73 -16.11
C GLU A 98 -4.07 -9.53 -16.84
N LEU A 99 -5.24 -9.73 -16.23
CA LEU A 99 -6.39 -10.37 -16.88
C LEU A 99 -6.86 -9.61 -18.13
N LEU A 100 -6.83 -8.28 -18.10
CA LEU A 100 -7.18 -7.45 -19.26
C LEU A 100 -6.13 -7.53 -20.36
N LEU A 101 -4.84 -7.58 -20.02
CA LEU A 101 -3.77 -7.79 -20.98
C LEU A 101 -3.92 -9.14 -21.69
N LEU A 102 -4.25 -10.21 -20.95
CA LEU A 102 -4.54 -11.53 -21.51
C LEU A 102 -5.79 -11.51 -22.41
N ALA A 103 -6.85 -10.80 -22.01
CA ALA A 103 -8.07 -10.68 -22.81
C ALA A 103 -7.87 -9.85 -24.09
N ASP A 104 -7.04 -8.80 -24.02
CA ASP A 104 -6.74 -7.91 -25.16
C ASP A 104 -5.61 -8.45 -26.07
N ALA A 105 -4.90 -9.51 -25.66
CA ALA A 105 -3.76 -10.09 -26.39
C ALA A 105 -4.13 -10.66 -27.78
N GLY A 106 -5.38 -11.10 -27.99
CA GLY A 106 -5.92 -11.47 -29.32
C GLY A 106 -5.01 -12.36 -30.20
N ASP A 107 -5.07 -12.16 -31.53
CA ASP A 107 -4.32 -12.88 -32.60
C ASP A 107 -2.77 -12.82 -32.50
N LYS A 108 -2.21 -12.21 -31.45
CA LYS A 108 -0.75 -12.12 -31.20
C LYS A 108 -0.27 -12.95 -30.01
N ALA A 109 -1.18 -13.66 -29.35
CA ALA A 109 -0.90 -14.54 -28.23
C ALA A 109 -0.20 -15.84 -28.69
N ASP A 110 0.77 -16.32 -27.91
CA ASP A 110 1.29 -17.67 -28.09
C ASP A 110 0.20 -18.71 -27.79
N ALA A 111 0.33 -19.96 -28.26
CA ALA A 111 -0.73 -20.98 -28.16
C ALA A 111 -1.27 -21.19 -26.72
N ASP A 112 -0.40 -21.05 -25.71
CA ASP A 112 -0.77 -21.16 -24.29
C ASP A 112 -1.53 -19.93 -23.77
N GLU A 113 -1.30 -18.74 -24.32
CA GLU A 113 -2.01 -17.50 -23.96
C GLU A 113 -3.38 -17.42 -24.65
N GLU A 114 -3.49 -17.93 -25.88
CA GLU A 114 -4.76 -18.00 -26.61
C GLU A 114 -5.74 -19.01 -25.97
N GLU A 115 -5.22 -20.13 -25.44
CA GLU A 115 -6.01 -21.10 -24.66
C GLU A 115 -6.53 -20.47 -23.36
N LYS A 116 -5.66 -19.81 -22.60
CA LYS A 116 -6.05 -19.07 -21.38
C LYS A 116 -7.06 -17.96 -21.67
N ALA A 117 -6.90 -17.24 -22.78
CA ALA A 117 -7.82 -16.17 -23.17
C ALA A 117 -9.23 -16.70 -23.53
N LYS A 118 -9.33 -17.91 -24.10
CA LYS A 118 -10.61 -18.58 -24.39
C LYS A 118 -11.31 -19.13 -23.14
N GLU A 119 -10.56 -19.43 -22.09
CA GLU A 119 -11.09 -19.87 -20.79
C GLU A 119 -11.50 -18.70 -19.86
N LEU A 120 -11.17 -17.45 -20.22
CA LEU A 120 -11.55 -16.28 -19.45
C LEU A 120 -13.06 -16.04 -19.52
N ASP A 121 -13.71 -16.12 -18.37
CA ASP A 121 -15.11 -15.76 -18.18
C ASP A 121 -15.34 -14.27 -18.47
N GLU A 122 -16.27 -13.96 -19.39
CA GLU A 122 -16.64 -12.59 -19.75
C GLU A 122 -17.07 -11.77 -18.51
N GLU A 123 -17.66 -12.42 -17.50
CA GLU A 123 -18.04 -11.78 -16.23
C GLU A 123 -16.82 -11.31 -15.43
N LYS A 124 -15.74 -12.12 -15.38
CA LYS A 124 -14.49 -11.76 -14.70
C LYS A 124 -13.74 -10.63 -15.41
N VAL A 125 -13.75 -10.62 -16.74
CA VAL A 125 -13.15 -9.55 -17.55
C VAL A 125 -13.92 -8.24 -17.31
N ALA A 126 -15.26 -8.28 -17.28
CA ALA A 126 -16.08 -7.12 -16.97
C ALA A 126 -15.82 -6.58 -15.54
N ALA A 127 -15.74 -7.47 -14.55
CA ALA A 127 -15.38 -7.09 -13.18
C ALA A 127 -13.98 -6.45 -13.10
N SER A 128 -13.00 -7.00 -13.84
CA SER A 128 -11.63 -6.46 -13.89
C SER A 128 -11.58 -5.06 -14.53
N ARG A 129 -12.37 -4.81 -15.59
CA ARG A 129 -12.52 -3.47 -16.18
C ARG A 129 -13.04 -2.47 -15.17
N GLU A 130 -13.99 -2.88 -14.33
CA GLU A 130 -14.58 -2.02 -13.31
C GLU A 130 -13.58 -1.68 -12.20
N VAL A 131 -12.79 -2.66 -11.74
CA VAL A 131 -11.72 -2.43 -10.74
C VAL A 131 -10.70 -1.41 -11.26
N VAL A 132 -10.22 -1.56 -12.49
CA VAL A 132 -9.26 -0.63 -13.09
C VAL A 132 -9.89 0.75 -13.36
N ARG A 133 -11.18 0.81 -13.70
CA ARG A 133 -11.92 2.07 -13.87
C ARG A 133 -12.01 2.83 -12.55
N LEU A 134 -12.37 2.13 -11.46
CA LEU A 134 -12.45 2.72 -10.12
C LEU A 134 -11.09 3.28 -9.67
N ASP A 135 -10.00 2.53 -9.80
CA ASP A 135 -8.68 3.03 -9.41
C ASP A 135 -8.25 4.29 -10.20
N LYS A 136 -8.52 4.32 -11.52
CA LYS A 136 -8.28 5.52 -12.34
C LYS A 136 -9.10 6.74 -11.90
N GLU A 137 -10.34 6.53 -11.49
CA GLU A 137 -11.20 7.61 -11.00
C GLU A 137 -10.73 8.15 -9.64
N HIS A 138 -10.29 7.26 -8.75
CA HIS A 138 -9.64 7.65 -7.48
C HIS A 138 -8.32 8.39 -7.72
N GLU A 139 -7.49 7.94 -8.67
CA GLU A 139 -6.23 8.61 -9.04
C GLU A 139 -6.48 10.00 -9.66
N ALA A 140 -7.47 10.11 -10.55
CA ALA A 140 -7.85 11.39 -11.16
C ALA A 140 -8.35 12.40 -10.12
N TYR A 141 -9.10 11.94 -9.12
CA TYR A 141 -9.52 12.79 -8.01
C TYR A 141 -8.34 13.22 -7.14
N GLU A 142 -7.42 12.31 -6.83
CA GLU A 142 -6.22 12.66 -6.06
C GLU A 142 -5.37 13.69 -6.81
N ALA A 143 -5.25 13.58 -8.13
CA ALA A 143 -4.61 14.58 -8.97
C ALA A 143 -5.35 15.94 -8.92
N LEU A 144 -6.70 15.93 -8.91
CA LEU A 144 -7.52 17.13 -8.78
C LEU A 144 -7.32 17.80 -7.41
N LEU A 145 -7.29 17.03 -6.31
CA LEU A 145 -7.01 17.55 -4.97
C LEU A 145 -5.62 18.20 -4.90
N ARG A 146 -4.60 17.55 -5.46
CA ARG A 146 -3.24 18.12 -5.54
C ARG A 146 -3.20 19.40 -6.36
N ALA A 147 -3.81 19.40 -7.55
CA ALA A 147 -3.88 20.59 -8.40
C ALA A 147 -4.63 21.76 -7.72
N ALA A 148 -5.69 21.44 -6.96
CA ALA A 148 -6.43 22.43 -6.20
C ALA A 148 -5.57 23.02 -5.06
N GLU A 149 -4.85 22.19 -4.31
CA GLU A 149 -3.93 22.63 -3.25
C GLU A 149 -2.79 23.50 -3.81
N GLU A 150 -2.13 23.06 -4.89
CA GLU A 150 -1.07 23.81 -5.56
C GLU A 150 -1.56 25.17 -6.07
N LYS A 151 -2.75 25.21 -6.67
CA LYS A 151 -3.38 26.46 -7.13
C LYS A 151 -3.67 27.40 -5.96
N LEU A 152 -4.18 26.88 -4.86
CA LEU A 152 -4.46 27.67 -3.66
C LEU A 152 -3.17 28.20 -3.02
N GLU A 153 -2.12 27.40 -2.95
CA GLU A 153 -0.80 27.81 -2.48
C GLU A 153 -0.20 28.90 -3.39
N HIS A 154 -0.33 28.74 -4.71
CA HIS A 154 0.12 29.72 -5.69
C HIS A 154 -0.61 31.05 -5.55
N VAL A 155 -1.94 31.04 -5.48
CA VAL A 155 -2.74 32.27 -5.29
C VAL A 155 -2.41 32.93 -3.95
N TYR A 156 -2.21 32.14 -2.89
CA TYR A 156 -1.80 32.65 -1.59
C TYR A 156 -0.42 33.36 -1.67
N ARG A 157 0.56 32.73 -2.30
CA ARG A 157 1.90 33.29 -2.51
C ARG A 157 1.85 34.58 -3.33
N MET A 158 1.04 34.63 -4.40
CA MET A 158 0.86 35.82 -5.22
C MET A 158 0.17 36.97 -4.49
N ALA A 159 -0.88 36.68 -3.70
CA ALA A 159 -1.61 37.69 -2.94
C ALA A 159 -0.74 38.34 -1.86
N MET A 160 0.18 37.58 -1.26
CA MET A 160 1.16 38.11 -0.30
C MET A 160 2.29 38.94 -0.95
N HIS A 161 2.51 38.78 -2.26
CA HIS A 161 3.56 39.49 -3.00
C HIS A 161 3.05 40.58 -3.96
N GLY A 162 1.74 40.88 -3.97
CA GLY A 162 1.18 42.10 -4.57
C GLY A 162 1.34 42.25 -6.09
N ARG A 163 1.13 41.19 -6.89
CA ARG A 163 1.16 41.28 -8.37
C ARG A 163 -0.20 40.93 -8.99
N ASP A 164 -0.68 41.81 -9.88
CA ASP A 164 -1.92 41.67 -10.64
C ASP A 164 -1.88 40.51 -11.65
N ILE A 165 -3.02 39.84 -11.79
CA ILE A 165 -3.23 38.67 -12.66
C ILE A 165 -3.40 39.16 -14.11
N LYS A 166 -2.47 38.78 -15.00
CA LYS A 166 -2.82 38.58 -16.42
C LYS A 166 -3.08 37.10 -16.63
N GLU A 167 -4.29 36.79 -17.08
CA GLU A 167 -4.61 35.49 -17.64
C GLU A 167 -3.61 35.15 -18.76
N ALA A 168 -2.81 34.12 -18.54
CA ALA A 168 -2.10 33.34 -19.55
C ALA A 168 -2.24 31.89 -19.05
N GLY A 169 -2.92 30.99 -19.75
CA GLY A 169 -2.55 30.62 -21.12
C GLY A 169 -1.27 29.78 -21.00
N GLY A 170 -1.41 28.46 -21.16
CA GLY A 170 -0.33 27.48 -20.94
C GLY A 170 0.99 27.94 -21.53
N GLY A 171 2.02 27.95 -20.70
CA GLY A 171 3.36 28.33 -21.06
C GLY A 171 4.33 27.78 -20.04
N ASP A 172 5.17 26.86 -20.50
CA ASP A 172 6.24 26.21 -19.75
C ASP A 172 7.00 27.20 -18.87
N ALA A 173 6.89 27.01 -17.56
CA ALA A 173 7.85 27.55 -16.63
C ALA A 173 9.15 26.74 -16.80
N LYS A 174 9.96 27.17 -17.78
CA LYS A 174 11.34 26.75 -17.96
C LYS A 174 12.10 27.12 -16.69
N TRP A 175 12.29 26.15 -15.81
CA TRP A 175 13.32 26.24 -14.78
C TRP A 175 14.65 26.22 -15.52
N GLU A 176 15.45 27.27 -15.32
CA GLU A 176 16.85 27.27 -15.73
C GLU A 176 17.57 26.11 -15.03
N GLU A 177 17.63 25.01 -15.75
CA GLU A 177 18.53 23.91 -15.51
C GLU A 177 19.95 24.47 -15.67
N ARG A 178 20.57 24.86 -14.55
CA ARG A 178 22.03 24.96 -14.49
C ARG A 178 22.55 23.56 -14.76
N SER A 179 22.78 23.33 -16.05
CA SER A 179 23.56 22.24 -16.64
C SER A 179 24.59 21.75 -15.63
N GLY A 180 24.44 20.47 -15.27
CA GLY A 180 25.31 19.77 -14.35
C GLY A 180 26.76 19.89 -14.82
N ALA A 181 27.56 20.63 -14.08
CA ALA A 181 28.97 20.35 -14.02
C ALA A 181 29.05 18.95 -13.38
N VAL A 182 29.30 17.94 -14.21
CA VAL A 182 29.73 16.63 -13.74
C VAL A 182 30.94 16.91 -12.85
N ASP A 183 30.86 16.61 -11.55
CA ASP A 183 31.99 16.83 -10.64
C ASP A 183 33.21 16.11 -11.24
N GLU A 184 34.20 16.89 -11.70
CA GLU A 184 35.41 16.38 -12.36
C GLU A 184 36.14 15.34 -11.48
N GLU A 185 35.89 15.38 -10.17
CA GLU A 185 36.38 14.44 -9.18
C GLU A 185 35.65 13.09 -9.20
N VAL A 186 34.33 13.04 -9.46
CA VAL A 186 33.61 11.77 -9.67
C VAL A 186 34.10 11.09 -10.94
N VAL A 187 34.28 11.87 -12.01
CA VAL A 187 34.87 11.34 -13.26
C VAL A 187 36.29 10.85 -13.03
N ARG A 188 37.06 11.50 -12.16
CA ARG A 188 38.41 11.05 -11.78
C ARG A 188 38.39 9.75 -11.00
N VAL A 189 37.53 9.63 -9.98
CA VAL A 189 37.38 8.39 -9.20
C VAL A 189 36.89 7.23 -10.07
N LEU A 190 36.00 7.51 -11.03
CA LEU A 190 35.52 6.51 -11.99
C LEU A 190 36.57 6.14 -13.03
N LYS A 191 37.38 7.10 -13.51
CA LYS A 191 38.52 6.82 -14.39
C LYS A 191 39.60 6.01 -13.69
N ASP A 192 39.93 6.34 -12.45
CA ASP A 192 40.88 5.57 -11.63
C ASP A 192 40.38 4.13 -11.38
N ALA A 193 39.05 3.93 -11.35
CA ALA A 193 38.43 2.61 -11.29
C ALA A 193 38.39 1.88 -12.66
N GLU A 194 38.33 2.62 -13.77
CA GLU A 194 38.38 2.08 -15.14
C GLU A 194 39.81 1.71 -15.58
N GLU A 195 40.83 2.44 -15.10
CA GLU A 195 42.26 2.29 -15.48
C GLU A 195 42.98 1.11 -14.80
N GLY A 196 42.27 0.18 -14.17
CA GLY A 196 42.79 -1.15 -13.83
C GLY A 196 43.31 -1.35 -12.41
N LYS A 197 42.95 -0.47 -11.45
CA LYS A 197 42.92 -0.89 -10.05
C LYS A 197 41.64 -1.70 -9.82
N VAL A 198 41.75 -2.85 -9.16
CA VAL A 198 40.58 -3.65 -8.76
C VAL A 198 39.82 -2.84 -7.70
N VAL A 199 38.89 -1.98 -8.13
CA VAL A 199 38.07 -1.19 -7.23
C VAL A 199 36.82 -1.99 -6.90
N GLU A 200 36.89 -2.73 -5.81
CA GLU A 200 35.77 -3.52 -5.30
C GLU A 200 34.75 -2.64 -4.56
N ARG A 201 35.17 -1.51 -3.98
CA ARG A 201 34.28 -0.64 -3.18
C ARG A 201 34.52 0.82 -3.52
N VAL A 202 33.46 1.52 -3.90
CA VAL A 202 33.45 2.95 -4.21
C VAL A 202 32.56 3.66 -3.20
N ASN A 203 33.13 4.63 -2.48
CA ASN A 203 32.38 5.50 -1.58
C ASN A 203 32.43 6.94 -2.09
N LEU A 204 31.28 7.41 -2.55
CA LEU A 204 30.96 8.74 -3.05
C LEU A 204 29.92 9.45 -2.16
N ALA A 205 29.75 9.00 -0.91
CA ALA A 205 28.82 9.62 0.02
C ALA A 205 29.20 11.07 0.39
N ASP A 206 28.22 11.89 0.73
CA ASP A 206 28.38 13.27 1.22
C ASP A 206 29.15 14.21 0.25
N ARG A 207 29.02 14.01 -1.06
CA ARG A 207 29.74 14.78 -2.09
C ARG A 207 28.90 15.83 -2.83
N GLN A 208 27.65 16.03 -2.42
CA GLN A 208 26.71 16.96 -3.05
C GLN A 208 26.45 16.68 -4.54
N LEU A 209 26.61 15.42 -4.97
CA LEU A 209 26.48 15.03 -6.37
C LEU A 209 25.06 15.25 -6.87
N HIS A 210 24.94 15.85 -8.05
CA HIS A 210 23.64 16.08 -8.71
C HIS A 210 23.25 14.99 -9.69
N LEU A 211 24.24 14.30 -10.27
CA LEU A 211 24.05 13.23 -11.23
C LEU A 211 25.08 12.13 -11.00
N LEU A 212 24.67 10.87 -11.18
CA LEU A 212 25.58 9.74 -11.28
C LEU A 212 25.88 9.52 -12.77
N PRO A 213 27.15 9.60 -13.22
CA PRO A 213 27.45 9.54 -14.64
C PRO A 213 27.32 8.11 -15.17
N GLU A 214 26.77 7.95 -16.38
CA GLU A 214 26.54 6.64 -17.01
C GLU A 214 27.76 5.68 -17.04
N PRO A 215 29.01 6.15 -17.20
CA PRO A 215 30.17 5.25 -17.19
C PRO A 215 30.35 4.43 -15.91
N VAL A 216 29.67 4.78 -14.80
CA VAL A 216 29.68 3.97 -13.57
C VAL A 216 29.34 2.49 -13.85
N GLY A 217 28.43 2.23 -14.79
CA GLY A 217 28.01 0.89 -15.19
C GLY A 217 29.07 0.04 -15.86
N ARG A 218 30.22 0.61 -16.24
CA ARG A 218 31.32 -0.12 -16.89
C ARG A 218 32.24 -0.81 -15.89
N ILE A 219 32.15 -0.47 -14.60
CA ILE A 219 33.03 -0.99 -13.54
C ILE A 219 32.51 -2.36 -13.08
N ARG A 220 32.67 -3.38 -13.93
CA ARG A 220 32.11 -4.72 -13.70
C ARG A 220 32.61 -5.38 -12.40
N GLY A 221 33.80 -5.02 -11.92
CA GLY A 221 34.40 -5.57 -10.69
C GLY A 221 33.91 -4.95 -9.38
N LEU A 222 32.93 -4.04 -9.43
CA LEU A 222 32.46 -3.33 -8.24
C LEU A 222 31.54 -4.23 -7.40
N LEU A 223 31.87 -4.38 -6.11
CA LEU A 223 31.10 -5.12 -5.11
C LEU A 223 30.25 -4.19 -4.23
N ALA A 224 30.71 -2.97 -3.94
CA ALA A 224 29.96 -2.02 -3.13
C ALA A 224 30.02 -0.60 -3.70
N LEU A 225 28.85 0.03 -3.85
CA LEU A 225 28.70 1.42 -4.25
C LEU A 225 27.90 2.18 -3.21
N ASP A 226 28.54 3.16 -2.57
CA ASP A 226 27.88 4.10 -1.67
C ASP A 226 27.88 5.49 -2.31
N VAL A 227 26.68 5.99 -2.62
CA VAL A 227 26.42 7.33 -3.16
C VAL A 227 25.39 8.05 -2.27
N SER A 228 25.32 7.68 -0.99
CA SER A 228 24.38 8.25 -0.03
C SER A 228 24.66 9.73 0.28
N ARG A 229 23.67 10.46 0.81
CA ARG A 229 23.78 11.87 1.24
C ARG A 229 24.27 12.80 0.12
N ASN A 230 23.72 12.61 -1.08
CA ASN A 230 23.96 13.46 -2.23
C ASN A 230 22.66 14.18 -2.64
N ARG A 231 22.61 14.74 -3.85
CA ARG A 231 21.44 15.44 -4.41
C ARG A 231 21.04 14.81 -5.75
N LEU A 232 21.21 13.49 -5.86
CA LEU A 232 20.87 12.73 -7.06
C LEU A 232 19.36 12.76 -7.27
N LYS A 233 18.93 13.12 -8.48
CA LYS A 233 17.51 13.09 -8.87
C LYS A 233 17.10 11.78 -9.56
N GLU A 234 18.07 11.12 -10.18
CA GLU A 234 17.90 9.89 -10.94
C GLU A 234 19.15 9.01 -10.80
N VAL A 235 18.95 7.71 -11.00
CA VAL A 235 20.03 6.74 -11.17
C VAL A 235 20.03 6.31 -12.63
N PRO A 236 21.16 6.36 -13.35
CA PRO A 236 21.21 5.98 -14.76
C PRO A 236 20.97 4.49 -14.95
N ASP A 237 20.37 4.12 -16.08
CA ASP A 237 20.14 2.72 -16.47
C ASP A 237 21.43 1.89 -16.54
N ALA A 238 22.57 2.56 -16.72
CA ALA A 238 23.87 1.93 -16.71
C ALA A 238 24.19 1.22 -15.38
N ILE A 239 23.49 1.51 -14.27
CA ILE A 239 23.67 0.81 -13.00
C ILE A 239 23.52 -0.71 -13.15
N GLY A 240 22.65 -1.18 -14.06
CA GLY A 240 22.46 -2.59 -14.35
C GLY A 240 23.68 -3.30 -14.95
N GLY A 241 24.71 -2.57 -15.40
CA GLY A 241 25.98 -3.14 -15.86
C GLY A 241 26.91 -3.62 -14.74
N LEU A 242 26.59 -3.33 -13.47
CA LEU A 242 27.36 -3.73 -12.30
C LEU A 242 27.02 -5.16 -11.85
N GLU A 243 27.33 -6.14 -12.71
CA GLU A 243 26.93 -7.56 -12.56
C GLU A 243 27.36 -8.21 -11.23
N HIS A 244 28.44 -7.73 -10.59
CA HIS A 244 28.96 -8.27 -9.33
C HIS A 244 28.61 -7.43 -8.08
N LEU A 245 27.77 -6.41 -8.22
CA LEU A 245 27.44 -5.54 -7.09
C LEU A 245 26.67 -6.28 -6.00
N GLU A 246 27.19 -6.23 -4.78
CA GLU A 246 26.59 -6.82 -3.58
C GLU A 246 25.93 -5.78 -2.67
N GLU A 247 26.44 -4.54 -2.65
CA GLU A 247 25.91 -3.47 -1.81
C GLU A 247 25.69 -2.18 -2.62
N LEU A 248 24.48 -1.66 -2.60
CA LEU A 248 24.13 -0.37 -3.19
C LEU A 248 23.45 0.53 -2.17
N ARG A 249 24.12 1.62 -1.80
CA ARG A 249 23.58 2.64 -0.88
C ARG A 249 23.32 3.94 -1.63
N LEU A 250 22.05 4.31 -1.71
CA LEU A 250 21.49 5.50 -2.35
C LEU A 250 20.74 6.39 -1.34
N ALA A 251 20.90 6.11 -0.04
CA ALA A 251 20.19 6.79 1.04
C ALA A 251 20.34 8.31 1.01
N SER A 252 19.32 9.07 1.45
CA SER A 252 19.36 10.52 1.58
C SER A 252 19.74 11.25 0.28
N ASN A 253 18.96 11.02 -0.78
CA ASN A 253 19.07 11.71 -2.08
C ASN A 253 17.70 12.32 -2.45
N ASP A 254 17.58 12.86 -3.66
CA ASP A 254 16.32 13.43 -4.19
C ASP A 254 15.68 12.52 -5.27
N LEU A 255 15.91 11.20 -5.19
CA LEU A 255 15.44 10.25 -6.21
C LEU A 255 13.91 10.17 -6.25
N VAL A 256 13.33 10.28 -7.45
CA VAL A 256 11.88 10.17 -7.66
C VAL A 256 11.46 8.77 -8.10
N SER A 257 12.36 8.05 -8.79
CA SER A 257 12.20 6.67 -9.22
C SER A 257 13.54 5.95 -9.23
N LEU A 258 13.50 4.62 -9.30
CA LEU A 258 14.66 3.78 -9.62
C LEU A 258 14.49 3.24 -11.05
N PRO A 259 15.58 3.03 -11.78
CA PRO A 259 15.53 2.46 -13.12
C PRO A 259 15.20 0.96 -13.08
N ASP A 260 14.53 0.46 -14.12
CA ASP A 260 14.20 -0.97 -14.25
C ASP A 260 15.44 -1.87 -14.35
N SER A 261 16.56 -1.30 -14.78
CA SER A 261 17.86 -1.97 -14.81
C SER A 261 18.35 -2.42 -13.43
N ILE A 262 17.77 -1.94 -12.32
CA ILE A 262 18.08 -2.43 -10.97
C ILE A 262 17.87 -3.94 -10.85
N GLY A 263 16.88 -4.49 -11.56
CA GLY A 263 16.59 -5.93 -11.56
C GLY A 263 17.68 -6.80 -12.21
N LEU A 264 18.68 -6.20 -12.88
CA LEU A 264 19.82 -6.92 -13.43
C LEU A 264 20.88 -7.26 -12.37
N LEU A 265 20.82 -6.62 -11.19
CA LEU A 265 21.77 -6.78 -10.10
C LEU A 265 21.49 -8.06 -9.28
N SER A 266 21.62 -9.22 -9.93
CA SER A 266 21.31 -10.53 -9.33
C SER A 266 22.14 -10.91 -8.09
N ASN A 267 23.32 -10.31 -7.91
CA ASN A 267 24.21 -10.52 -6.75
C ASN A 267 23.98 -9.53 -5.60
N LEU A 268 23.06 -8.57 -5.76
CA LEU A 268 22.81 -7.53 -4.77
C LEU A 268 22.26 -8.15 -3.49
N LYS A 269 22.94 -7.90 -2.36
CA LYS A 269 22.57 -8.37 -1.02
C LYS A 269 21.96 -7.25 -0.18
N ILE A 270 22.45 -6.02 -0.35
CA ILE A 270 21.98 -4.85 0.40
C ILE A 270 21.59 -3.74 -0.57
N LEU A 271 20.35 -3.29 -0.49
CA LEU A 271 19.85 -2.11 -1.19
C LEU A 271 19.26 -1.13 -0.19
N ASP A 272 19.88 0.04 -0.07
CA ASP A 272 19.41 1.13 0.77
C ASP A 272 19.04 2.33 -0.11
N VAL A 273 17.75 2.62 -0.24
CA VAL A 273 17.18 3.76 -0.96
C VAL A 273 16.39 4.68 -0.02
N SER A 274 16.69 4.59 1.28
CA SER A 274 15.98 5.34 2.32
C SER A 274 16.14 6.86 2.17
N GLY A 275 15.19 7.66 2.65
CA GLY A 275 15.31 9.12 2.66
C GLY A 275 15.35 9.74 1.26
N ASN A 276 14.54 9.23 0.34
CA ASN A 276 14.39 9.74 -1.02
C ASN A 276 12.95 10.24 -1.24
N ARG A 277 12.54 10.45 -2.50
CA ARG A 277 11.18 10.87 -2.88
C ARG A 277 10.50 9.82 -3.76
N LEU A 278 10.87 8.56 -3.60
CA LEU A 278 10.34 7.44 -4.38
C LEU A 278 8.85 7.30 -4.15
N ARG A 279 8.08 7.22 -5.24
CA ARG A 279 6.62 6.97 -5.19
C ARG A 279 6.27 5.51 -5.42
N VAL A 280 7.11 4.80 -6.17
CA VAL A 280 6.96 3.40 -6.56
C VAL A 280 8.36 2.79 -6.62
N LEU A 281 8.48 1.51 -6.26
CA LEU A 281 9.66 0.70 -6.56
C LEU A 281 9.41 -0.03 -7.88
N PRO A 282 10.38 -0.14 -8.79
CA PRO A 282 10.19 -0.83 -10.05
C PRO A 282 9.93 -2.32 -9.80
N ASP A 283 9.01 -2.94 -10.55
CA ASP A 283 8.65 -4.35 -10.36
C ASP A 283 9.86 -5.28 -10.55
N THR A 284 10.81 -4.85 -11.39
CA THR A 284 12.07 -5.55 -11.63
C THR A 284 12.94 -5.73 -10.39
N ILE A 285 12.69 -4.99 -9.29
CA ILE A 285 13.39 -5.21 -8.01
C ILE A 285 13.21 -6.64 -7.49
N SER A 286 12.11 -7.32 -7.83
CA SER A 286 11.88 -8.72 -7.47
C SER A 286 12.98 -9.65 -8.00
N LYS A 287 13.61 -9.28 -9.13
CA LYS A 287 14.66 -10.09 -9.79
C LYS A 287 16.00 -10.07 -9.06
N CYS A 288 16.17 -9.22 -8.04
CA CYS A 288 17.36 -9.18 -7.18
C CYS A 288 17.37 -10.37 -6.19
N ARG A 289 17.45 -11.60 -6.69
CA ARG A 289 17.23 -12.84 -5.90
C ARG A 289 18.16 -13.02 -4.71
N SER A 290 19.34 -12.41 -4.72
CA SER A 290 20.31 -12.47 -3.62
C SER A 290 20.05 -11.45 -2.50
N LEU A 291 19.01 -10.62 -2.62
CA LEU A 291 18.76 -9.51 -1.70
C LEU A 291 18.42 -10.04 -0.31
N MET A 292 19.16 -9.56 0.68
CA MET A 292 19.01 -9.90 2.10
C MET A 292 18.46 -8.72 2.89
N GLU A 293 18.82 -7.50 2.51
CA GLU A 293 18.35 -6.27 3.15
C GLU A 293 17.84 -5.27 2.13
N LEU A 294 16.59 -4.84 2.30
CA LEU A 294 15.98 -3.75 1.55
C LEU A 294 15.51 -2.67 2.53
N ASP A 295 16.10 -1.49 2.42
CA ASP A 295 15.66 -0.30 3.12
C ASP A 295 15.11 0.73 2.13
N ALA A 296 13.80 0.93 2.14
CA ALA A 296 13.09 1.94 1.37
C ALA A 296 12.30 2.90 2.28
N SER A 297 12.75 3.04 3.53
CA SER A 297 12.13 3.94 4.52
C SER A 297 12.24 5.42 4.14
N TYR A 298 11.43 6.28 4.76
CA TYR A 298 11.44 7.73 4.51
C TYR A 298 11.31 8.08 3.02
N ASN A 299 10.28 7.56 2.37
CA ASN A 299 9.95 7.83 0.98
C ASN A 299 8.47 8.23 0.87
N ALA A 300 7.91 8.23 -0.35
CA ALA A 300 6.50 8.48 -0.60
C ALA A 300 5.82 7.28 -1.28
N LEU A 301 6.26 6.06 -0.97
CA LEU A 301 5.77 4.83 -1.58
C LEU A 301 4.29 4.65 -1.27
N ALA A 302 3.47 4.49 -2.31
CA ALA A 302 2.04 4.23 -2.18
C ALA A 302 1.73 2.72 -2.05
N TYR A 303 2.56 1.88 -2.68
CA TYR A 303 2.46 0.43 -2.67
C TYR A 303 3.85 -0.20 -2.87
N LEU A 304 3.96 -1.51 -2.57
CA LEU A 304 5.12 -2.33 -2.93
C LEU A 304 4.76 -3.16 -4.19
N PRO A 305 5.74 -3.55 -5.02
CA PRO A 305 5.49 -4.42 -6.16
C PRO A 305 4.78 -5.72 -5.75
N THR A 306 3.74 -6.11 -6.48
CA THR A 306 2.89 -7.26 -6.14
C THR A 306 3.69 -8.56 -6.07
N GLY A 307 4.71 -8.74 -6.91
CA GLY A 307 5.57 -9.93 -6.95
C GLY A 307 6.80 -9.89 -6.04
N ILE A 308 6.95 -8.88 -5.16
CA ILE A 308 8.18 -8.67 -4.40
C ILE A 308 8.57 -9.89 -3.54
N GLY A 309 7.61 -10.62 -2.97
CA GLY A 309 7.91 -11.76 -2.11
C GLY A 309 8.08 -13.11 -2.79
N HIS A 310 7.67 -13.26 -4.07
CA HIS A 310 7.83 -14.52 -4.80
C HIS A 310 9.30 -14.82 -5.13
N GLU A 311 10.06 -13.80 -5.51
CA GLU A 311 11.45 -13.96 -5.94
C GLU A 311 12.48 -13.61 -4.85
N LEU A 312 12.16 -12.70 -3.92
CA LEU A 312 13.08 -12.28 -2.84
C LEU A 312 13.04 -13.23 -1.64
N VAL A 313 13.18 -14.53 -1.89
CA VAL A 313 13.09 -15.60 -0.88
C VAL A 313 14.18 -15.55 0.19
N HIS A 314 15.29 -14.85 -0.09
CA HIS A 314 16.43 -14.67 0.81
C HIS A 314 16.38 -13.38 1.63
N LEU A 315 15.36 -12.54 1.44
CA LEU A 315 15.23 -11.28 2.16
C LEU A 315 15.03 -11.55 3.65
N GLN A 316 15.88 -10.94 4.48
CA GLN A 316 15.87 -11.05 5.94
C GLN A 316 15.37 -9.78 6.61
N THR A 317 15.61 -8.64 5.98
CA THR A 317 15.26 -7.33 6.53
C THR A 317 14.54 -6.51 5.48
N LEU A 318 13.29 -6.13 5.77
CA LEU A 318 12.50 -5.21 4.97
C LEU A 318 12.10 -4.00 5.82
N ARG A 319 12.63 -2.83 5.48
CA ARG A 319 12.26 -1.55 6.11
C ARG A 319 11.55 -0.67 5.10
N VAL A 320 10.30 -0.35 5.37
CA VAL A 320 9.43 0.48 4.53
C VAL A 320 8.69 1.53 5.36
N HIS A 321 9.16 1.80 6.57
CA HIS A 321 8.55 2.76 7.47
C HIS A 321 8.62 4.20 6.96
N LEU A 322 7.73 5.07 7.45
CA LEU A 322 7.60 6.46 7.00
C LEU A 322 7.38 6.56 5.48
N ASN A 323 6.35 5.86 5.01
CA ASN A 323 5.85 5.88 3.64
C ASN A 323 4.32 6.12 3.64
N LYS A 324 3.65 5.85 2.52
CA LYS A 324 2.19 5.99 2.37
C LYS A 324 1.54 4.67 1.95
N LEU A 325 2.10 3.55 2.41
CA LEU A 325 1.61 2.22 2.07
C LEU A 325 0.22 2.01 2.66
N ARG A 326 -0.73 1.58 1.83
CA ARG A 326 -2.13 1.28 2.23
C ARG A 326 -2.36 -0.17 2.58
N SER A 327 -1.56 -1.04 1.99
CA SER A 327 -1.57 -2.49 2.16
C SER A 327 -0.16 -3.01 1.90
N LEU A 328 0.09 -4.22 2.38
CA LEU A 328 1.24 -5.02 1.96
C LEU A 328 0.72 -6.06 0.96
N PRO A 329 1.40 -6.31 -0.17
CA PRO A 329 0.97 -7.34 -1.12
C PRO A 329 1.01 -8.72 -0.47
N SER A 330 0.11 -9.60 -0.90
CA SER A 330 0.02 -10.97 -0.35
C SER A 330 1.33 -11.74 -0.47
N SER A 331 2.11 -11.50 -1.53
CA SER A 331 3.41 -12.13 -1.78
C SER A 331 4.43 -11.88 -0.66
N VAL A 332 4.34 -10.79 0.12
CA VAL A 332 5.23 -10.56 1.28
C VAL A 332 5.19 -11.76 2.24
N CYS A 333 4.06 -12.47 2.34
CA CYS A 333 3.90 -13.65 3.18
C CYS A 333 4.77 -14.86 2.73
N GLU A 334 5.26 -14.85 1.48
CA GLU A 334 6.10 -15.90 0.93
C GLU A 334 7.59 -15.70 1.23
N MET A 335 7.98 -14.56 1.81
CA MET A 335 9.37 -14.27 2.21
C MET A 335 9.76 -15.08 3.46
N ARG A 336 9.99 -16.38 3.31
CA ARG A 336 10.22 -17.32 4.44
C ARG A 336 11.49 -17.03 5.25
N SER A 337 12.43 -16.26 4.70
CA SER A 337 13.67 -15.86 5.38
C SER A 337 13.54 -14.55 6.15
N LEU A 338 12.41 -13.85 6.06
CA LEU A 338 12.21 -12.52 6.63
C LEU A 338 12.24 -12.60 8.16
N ARG A 339 13.14 -11.84 8.79
CA ARG A 339 13.33 -11.76 10.24
C ARG A 339 12.85 -10.43 10.81
N LEU A 340 12.99 -9.35 10.04
CA LEU A 340 12.59 -8.01 10.45
C LEU A 340 11.71 -7.40 9.36
N LEU A 341 10.48 -7.06 9.74
CA LEU A 341 9.57 -6.25 8.94
C LEU A 341 9.25 -4.98 9.72
N ASP A 342 9.69 -3.85 9.20
CA ASP A 342 9.39 -2.54 9.75
C ASP A 342 8.55 -1.73 8.76
N ALA A 343 7.27 -1.55 9.08
CA ALA A 343 6.32 -0.77 8.30
C ALA A 343 5.61 0.29 9.15
N HIS A 344 6.26 0.79 10.21
CA HIS A 344 5.69 1.83 11.06
C HIS A 344 5.51 3.17 10.31
N PHE A 345 4.61 4.04 10.77
CA PHE A 345 4.25 5.30 10.08
C PHE A 345 3.91 5.08 8.59
N ASN A 346 2.89 4.27 8.33
CA ASN A 346 2.27 4.12 7.01
C ASN A 346 0.76 4.37 7.09
N GLU A 347 0.02 4.08 6.02
CA GLU A 347 -1.43 4.21 5.94
C GLU A 347 -2.11 2.82 5.90
N LEU A 348 -1.51 1.80 6.52
CA LEU A 348 -1.97 0.41 6.37
C LEU A 348 -3.38 0.23 6.95
N HIS A 349 -4.30 -0.30 6.13
CA HIS A 349 -5.67 -0.64 6.54
C HIS A 349 -5.77 -2.00 7.24
N GLY A 350 -4.80 -2.89 6.99
CA GLY A 350 -4.77 -4.24 7.51
C GLY A 350 -3.54 -4.99 7.04
N LEU A 351 -3.47 -6.26 7.41
CA LEU A 351 -2.40 -7.18 7.00
C LEU A 351 -2.96 -8.28 6.10
N PRO A 352 -2.14 -8.84 5.19
CA PRO A 352 -2.54 -9.98 4.40
C PRO A 352 -2.99 -11.15 5.27
N ALA A 353 -4.03 -11.88 4.83
CA ALA A 353 -4.58 -13.03 5.55
C ALA A 353 -3.55 -14.14 5.78
N ALA A 354 -2.48 -14.19 4.99
CA ALA A 354 -1.42 -15.19 5.06
C ALA A 354 -0.17 -14.75 5.86
N ILE A 355 -0.21 -13.63 6.59
CA ILE A 355 0.97 -13.10 7.31
C ILE A 355 1.62 -14.13 8.24
N GLY A 356 0.83 -15.05 8.79
CA GLY A 356 1.29 -16.18 9.60
C GLY A 356 2.28 -17.14 8.93
N GLN A 357 2.43 -17.11 7.60
CA GLN A 357 3.41 -17.91 6.87
C GLN A 357 4.87 -17.47 7.13
N LEU A 358 5.06 -16.25 7.65
CA LEU A 358 6.36 -15.68 8.02
C LEU A 358 6.94 -16.29 9.30
N SER A 359 7.21 -17.60 9.26
CA SER A 359 7.66 -18.38 10.42
C SER A 359 9.03 -17.97 10.98
N ALA A 360 9.88 -17.33 10.17
CA ALA A 360 11.18 -16.82 10.58
C ALA A 360 11.16 -15.38 11.13
N LEU A 361 10.00 -14.71 11.10
CA LEU A 361 9.87 -13.32 11.53
C LEU A 361 10.09 -13.20 13.03
N GLU A 362 11.06 -12.38 13.43
CA GLU A 362 11.45 -12.15 14.82
C GLU A 362 10.97 -10.78 15.31
N THR A 363 11.00 -9.76 14.44
CA THR A 363 10.63 -8.38 14.76
C THR A 363 9.62 -7.86 13.75
N LEU A 364 8.49 -7.37 14.26
CA LEU A 364 7.43 -6.74 13.48
C LEU A 364 7.05 -5.40 14.10
N ASP A 365 7.31 -4.30 13.38
CA ASP A 365 6.85 -2.97 13.77
C ASP A 365 5.79 -2.48 12.77
N LEU A 366 4.57 -2.32 13.27
CA LEU A 366 3.41 -1.79 12.54
C LEU A 366 2.82 -0.59 13.28
N SER A 367 3.60 0.04 14.16
CA SER A 367 3.12 1.17 14.94
C SER A 367 2.74 2.34 14.04
N SER A 368 1.83 3.19 14.51
CA SER A 368 1.51 4.46 13.85
C SER A 368 0.91 4.28 12.43
N ASN A 369 0.03 3.29 12.21
CA ASN A 369 -0.74 3.10 10.97
C ASN A 369 -2.17 3.68 11.12
N PHE A 370 -2.23 4.99 11.37
CA PHE A 370 -3.35 5.78 11.90
C PHE A 370 -4.69 5.73 11.14
N SER A 371 -4.77 5.12 9.97
CA SER A 371 -5.90 5.30 9.05
C SER A 371 -7.09 4.39 9.34
N ASP A 372 -6.93 3.08 9.57
CA ASP A 372 -8.10 2.18 9.72
C ASP A 372 -7.77 0.74 10.19
N MET A 373 -6.54 0.46 10.64
CA MET A 373 -6.17 -0.89 11.12
C MET A 373 -6.93 -1.25 12.40
N ARG A 374 -8.04 -1.99 12.24
CA ARG A 374 -8.96 -2.35 13.33
C ARG A 374 -8.73 -3.73 13.90
N ASP A 375 -8.33 -4.66 13.04
CA ASP A 375 -8.26 -6.08 13.36
C ASP A 375 -6.99 -6.70 12.74
N LEU A 376 -6.47 -7.73 13.40
CA LEU A 376 -5.37 -8.55 12.89
C LEU A 376 -5.94 -9.86 12.31
N PRO A 377 -5.31 -10.43 11.27
CA PRO A 377 -5.80 -11.66 10.65
C PRO A 377 -5.71 -12.86 11.60
N PRO A 378 -6.56 -13.90 11.45
CA PRO A 378 -6.51 -15.10 12.28
C PRO A 378 -5.21 -15.92 12.16
N SER A 379 -4.45 -15.73 11.07
CA SER A 379 -3.14 -16.35 10.90
C SER A 379 -2.03 -15.67 11.71
N PHE A 380 -2.32 -14.53 12.35
CA PHE A 380 -1.31 -13.80 13.12
C PHE A 380 -0.72 -14.64 14.26
N GLY A 381 -1.51 -15.56 14.82
CA GLY A 381 -1.04 -16.54 15.83
C GLY A 381 -0.07 -17.60 15.30
N ASP A 382 0.11 -17.72 13.98
CA ASP A 382 1.05 -18.67 13.36
C ASP A 382 2.49 -18.12 13.26
N LEU A 383 2.73 -16.87 13.65
CA LEU A 383 4.06 -16.23 13.69
C LEU A 383 4.96 -16.83 14.80
N ALA A 384 5.36 -18.09 14.62
CA ALA A 384 6.06 -18.89 15.63
C ALA A 384 7.50 -18.41 15.96
N GLY A 385 8.05 -17.51 15.14
CA GLY A 385 9.36 -16.88 15.35
C GLY A 385 9.30 -15.57 16.13
N LEU A 386 8.12 -14.98 16.30
CA LEU A 386 7.99 -13.58 16.69
C LEU A 386 8.41 -13.34 18.14
N ARG A 387 9.33 -12.39 18.32
CA ARG A 387 9.90 -11.98 19.62
C ARG A 387 9.50 -10.56 19.99
N GLU A 388 9.46 -9.68 19.00
CA GLU A 388 9.21 -8.26 19.20
C GLU A 388 8.08 -7.81 18.30
N LEU A 389 7.04 -7.26 18.92
CA LEU A 389 5.86 -6.74 18.23
C LEU A 389 5.51 -5.35 18.74
N ASP A 390 5.47 -4.39 17.82
CA ASP A 390 4.89 -3.08 18.09
C ASP A 390 3.66 -2.84 17.22
N LEU A 391 2.52 -2.65 17.89
CA LEU A 391 1.23 -2.29 17.29
C LEU A 391 0.71 -0.95 17.85
N SER A 392 1.56 -0.17 18.52
CA SER A 392 1.16 1.07 19.18
C SER A 392 0.66 2.12 18.19
N ASN A 393 -0.18 3.05 18.66
CA ASN A 393 -0.76 4.13 17.85
C ASN A 393 -1.55 3.62 16.62
N ASN A 394 -2.42 2.63 16.83
CA ASN A 394 -3.33 2.11 15.82
C ASN A 394 -4.79 2.23 16.29
N GLN A 395 -5.73 1.60 15.57
CA GLN A 395 -7.15 1.58 15.91
C GLN A 395 -7.64 0.18 16.30
N ILE A 396 -6.71 -0.66 16.81
CA ILE A 396 -6.98 -2.07 17.09
C ILE A 396 -7.91 -2.18 18.29
N ARG A 397 -9.05 -2.86 18.10
CA ARG A 397 -10.06 -3.04 19.16
C ARG A 397 -9.89 -4.36 19.90
N ALA A 398 -9.46 -5.40 19.21
CA ALA A 398 -9.26 -6.71 19.79
C ALA A 398 -8.07 -7.41 19.16
N LEU A 399 -7.30 -8.12 19.97
CA LEU A 399 -6.37 -9.14 19.48
C LEU A 399 -7.16 -10.42 19.15
N PRO A 400 -6.81 -11.13 18.05
CA PRO A 400 -7.49 -12.36 17.68
C PRO A 400 -7.20 -13.47 18.70
N ASP A 401 -8.14 -14.40 18.93
CA ASP A 401 -7.97 -15.42 19.98
C ASP A 401 -6.71 -16.28 19.76
N CYS A 402 -6.33 -16.51 18.50
CA CYS A 402 -5.09 -17.20 18.12
C CYS A 402 -3.80 -16.52 18.59
N PHE A 403 -3.85 -15.26 19.05
CA PHE A 403 -2.70 -14.52 19.56
C PHE A 403 -2.00 -15.23 20.73
N GLY A 404 -2.74 -16.03 21.51
CA GLY A 404 -2.18 -16.87 22.58
C GLY A 404 -1.22 -17.98 22.12
N ARG A 405 -1.07 -18.17 20.79
CA ARG A 405 -0.12 -19.14 20.21
C ARG A 405 1.29 -18.57 20.04
N LEU A 406 1.49 -17.27 20.27
CA LEU A 406 2.78 -16.59 20.17
C LEU A 406 3.69 -16.93 21.35
N GLY A 407 4.23 -18.15 21.36
CA GLY A 407 5.01 -18.69 22.50
C GLY A 407 6.40 -18.09 22.70
N LYS A 408 6.94 -17.33 21.73
CA LYS A 408 8.28 -16.71 21.79
C LYS A 408 8.25 -15.19 21.99
N LEU A 409 7.08 -14.61 22.18
CA LEU A 409 6.93 -13.15 22.26
C LEU A 409 7.55 -12.62 23.56
N GLU A 410 8.56 -11.76 23.43
CA GLU A 410 9.33 -11.18 24.54
C GLU A 410 8.98 -9.71 24.75
N ARG A 411 8.67 -8.97 23.68
CA ARG A 411 8.31 -7.55 23.73
C ARG A 411 7.03 -7.31 22.95
N LEU A 412 6.09 -6.65 23.61
CA LEU A 412 4.79 -6.30 23.05
C LEU A 412 4.44 -4.86 23.42
N ARG A 413 4.28 -4.01 22.41
CA ARG A 413 3.78 -2.64 22.56
C ARG A 413 2.39 -2.53 21.94
N LEU A 414 1.42 -2.14 22.75
CA LEU A 414 0.00 -2.01 22.39
C LEU A 414 -0.56 -0.62 22.69
N ASP A 415 0.31 0.31 23.12
CA ASP A 415 -0.08 1.63 23.60
C ASP A 415 -0.89 2.40 22.56
N GLN A 416 -1.78 3.30 23.01
CA GLN A 416 -2.57 4.16 22.13
C GLN A 416 -3.41 3.37 21.09
N ASN A 417 -4.05 2.27 21.55
CA ASN A 417 -5.11 1.57 20.83
C ASN A 417 -6.40 1.55 21.65
N PRO A 418 -7.58 1.58 21.01
CA PRO A 418 -8.88 1.40 21.67
C PRO A 418 -9.16 -0.07 22.01
N LEU A 419 -8.20 -0.76 22.65
CA LEU A 419 -8.28 -2.18 22.98
C LEU A 419 -9.38 -2.47 24.02
N ALA A 420 -10.33 -3.31 23.64
CA ALA A 420 -11.30 -3.94 24.53
C ALA A 420 -10.83 -5.33 24.97
N VAL A 421 -10.08 -6.03 24.11
CA VAL A 421 -9.56 -7.38 24.35
C VAL A 421 -8.10 -7.45 23.90
N PRO A 422 -7.14 -7.72 24.77
CA PRO A 422 -7.26 -7.91 26.23
C PRO A 422 -7.64 -6.60 26.97
N PRO A 423 -8.24 -6.69 28.17
CA PRO A 423 -8.55 -5.52 28.99
C PRO A 423 -7.28 -4.70 29.31
N PRO A 424 -7.40 -3.37 29.49
CA PRO A 424 -6.25 -2.50 29.76
C PRO A 424 -5.43 -2.91 30.99
N GLU A 425 -6.07 -3.52 31.99
CA GLU A 425 -5.41 -4.05 33.19
C GLU A 425 -4.42 -5.17 32.83
N VAL A 426 -4.83 -6.11 31.99
CA VAL A 426 -3.98 -7.21 31.51
C VAL A 426 -2.84 -6.69 30.64
N VAL A 427 -3.10 -5.66 29.83
CA VAL A 427 -2.06 -5.00 29.02
C VAL A 427 -1.01 -4.32 29.91
N ALA A 428 -1.44 -3.69 31.01
CA ALA A 428 -0.54 -3.03 31.96
C ALA A 428 0.37 -4.02 32.73
N ASP A 429 -0.13 -5.25 32.97
CA ASP A 429 0.65 -6.32 33.60
C ASP A 429 1.74 -6.92 32.68
N GLY A 430 1.72 -6.57 31.38
CA GLY A 430 2.77 -6.86 30.42
C GLY A 430 2.54 -8.09 29.55
N VAL A 431 3.56 -8.46 28.76
CA VAL A 431 3.48 -9.47 27.68
C VAL A 431 3.03 -10.85 28.17
N VAL A 432 3.49 -11.29 29.35
CA VAL A 432 3.18 -12.62 29.89
C VAL A 432 1.70 -12.71 30.25
N ALA A 433 1.15 -11.69 30.92
CA ALA A 433 -0.26 -11.64 31.29
C ALA A 433 -1.17 -11.60 30.05
N VAL A 434 -0.79 -10.81 29.04
CA VAL A 434 -1.50 -10.79 27.75
C VAL A 434 -1.49 -12.16 27.09
N ASN A 435 -0.34 -12.83 27.03
CA ASN A 435 -0.23 -14.14 26.38
C ASN A 435 -1.04 -15.21 27.12
N GLU A 436 -0.99 -15.25 28.46
CA GLU A 436 -1.79 -16.18 29.27
C GLU A 436 -3.30 -15.94 29.11
N TYR A 437 -3.72 -14.67 29.12
CA TYR A 437 -5.11 -14.30 28.90
C TYR A 437 -5.60 -14.76 27.51
N MET A 438 -4.83 -14.48 26.47
CA MET A 438 -5.17 -14.87 25.09
C MET A 438 -5.09 -16.38 24.88
N ALA A 439 -4.15 -17.08 25.54
CA ALA A 439 -4.04 -18.54 25.46
C ALA A 439 -5.24 -19.26 26.09
N ARG A 440 -5.75 -18.74 27.21
CA ARG A 440 -7.00 -19.26 27.82
C ARG A 440 -8.19 -19.03 26.89
N ARG A 441 -8.32 -17.82 26.34
CA ARG A 441 -9.36 -17.46 25.35
C ARG A 441 -9.33 -18.37 24.13
N TRP A 442 -8.14 -18.66 23.60
CA TRP A 442 -7.95 -19.62 22.52
C TRP A 442 -8.44 -21.03 22.89
N ALA A 443 -8.06 -21.54 24.07
CA ALA A 443 -8.47 -22.86 24.51
C ALA A 443 -10.00 -22.98 24.67
N GLU A 444 -10.65 -21.93 25.18
CA GLU A 444 -12.11 -21.83 25.26
C GLU A 444 -12.75 -21.83 23.86
N ALA A 445 -12.22 -21.03 22.93
CA ALA A 445 -12.72 -20.95 21.56
C ALA A 445 -12.59 -22.28 20.80
N VAL A 446 -11.47 -22.99 20.97
CA VAL A 446 -11.25 -24.32 20.37
C VAL A 446 -12.23 -25.35 20.94
N ALA A 447 -12.42 -25.38 22.26
CA ALA A 447 -13.35 -26.30 22.90
C ALA A 447 -14.81 -26.04 22.47
N GLU A 448 -15.21 -24.77 22.32
CA GLU A 448 -16.53 -24.40 21.82
C GLU A 448 -16.74 -24.86 20.37
N GLU A 449 -15.73 -24.69 19.51
CA GLU A 449 -15.76 -25.14 18.11
C GLU A 449 -15.81 -26.68 17.99
N GLU A 450 -15.06 -27.41 18.82
CA GLU A 450 -15.13 -28.88 18.89
C GLU A 450 -16.52 -29.36 19.31
N GLN A 451 -17.11 -28.72 20.32
CA GLN A 451 -18.47 -29.02 20.78
C GLN A 451 -19.52 -28.72 19.70
N ARG A 452 -19.33 -27.63 18.95
CA ARG A 452 -20.17 -27.27 17.79
C ARG A 452 -20.05 -28.31 16.66
N ARG A 453 -18.86 -28.82 16.40
CA ARG A 453 -18.63 -29.89 15.41
C ARG A 453 -19.24 -31.22 15.86
N ALA A 454 -19.05 -31.59 17.12
CA ALA A 454 -19.63 -32.81 17.68
C ALA A 454 -21.16 -32.79 17.67
N SER A 455 -21.77 -31.65 18.02
CA SER A 455 -23.24 -31.49 17.96
C SER A 455 -23.75 -31.50 16.51
N ALA A 456 -23.06 -30.87 15.56
CA ALA A 456 -23.42 -30.92 14.15
C ALA A 456 -23.33 -32.35 13.56
N ALA A 457 -22.29 -33.12 13.94
CA ALA A 457 -22.15 -34.52 13.55
C ALA A 457 -23.26 -35.41 14.14
N ALA A 458 -23.60 -35.22 15.42
CA ALA A 458 -24.70 -35.95 16.06
C ALA A 458 -26.08 -35.67 15.42
N VAL A 459 -26.31 -34.44 14.95
CA VAL A 459 -27.52 -34.07 14.19
C VAL A 459 -27.55 -34.72 12.79
N ALA A 460 -26.39 -34.96 12.18
CA ALA A 460 -26.28 -35.66 10.90
C ALA A 460 -26.45 -37.19 11.02
N GLU A 461 -26.07 -37.79 12.15
CA GLU A 461 -26.17 -39.24 12.40
C GLU A 461 -27.50 -39.71 13.01
N SER A 462 -28.41 -38.79 13.34
CA SER A 462 -29.74 -39.14 13.85
C SER A 462 -30.60 -39.78 12.73
N PRO A 463 -31.15 -41.00 12.92
CA PRO A 463 -31.97 -41.66 11.91
C PRO A 463 -33.32 -40.94 11.81
N ARG A 464 -33.46 -40.05 10.82
CA ARG A 464 -34.76 -39.46 10.50
C ARG A 464 -35.66 -40.55 9.93
N VAL A 465 -36.74 -40.87 10.63
CA VAL A 465 -37.89 -41.56 10.06
C VAL A 465 -38.41 -40.70 8.90
N SER A 466 -38.09 -41.12 7.69
CA SER A 466 -38.47 -40.44 6.45
C SER A 466 -39.96 -40.66 6.18
N THR A 467 -40.76 -39.60 6.27
CA THR A 467 -42.08 -39.57 5.62
C THR A 467 -41.94 -39.10 4.16
N PRO A 468 -42.73 -39.63 3.19
CA PRO A 468 -42.42 -39.59 1.76
C PRO A 468 -42.71 -38.25 1.05
N ARG A 469 -42.43 -37.09 1.66
CA ARG A 469 -42.71 -35.77 1.07
C ARG A 469 -41.60 -34.71 1.20
N GLU A 470 -40.48 -35.01 1.84
CA GLU A 470 -39.41 -34.00 2.05
C GLU A 470 -38.19 -34.15 1.11
N TRP A 471 -38.22 -35.09 0.16
CA TRP A 471 -37.09 -35.32 -0.76
C TRP A 471 -37.01 -34.30 -1.91
N LEU A 472 -38.04 -33.46 -2.14
CA LEU A 472 -38.06 -32.53 -3.27
C LEU A 472 -37.63 -31.08 -2.96
N THR A 473 -37.34 -30.71 -1.72
CA THR A 473 -36.87 -29.34 -1.40
C THR A 473 -35.38 -29.26 -1.05
N ARG A 474 -34.66 -30.38 -1.05
CA ARG A 474 -33.25 -30.43 -0.63
C ARG A 474 -32.23 -30.51 -1.78
N SER A 475 -32.67 -30.38 -3.03
CA SER A 475 -31.82 -30.45 -4.23
C SER A 475 -31.57 -29.10 -4.92
N VAL A 476 -31.81 -27.95 -4.27
CA VAL A 476 -31.49 -26.62 -4.85
C VAL A 476 -30.62 -25.75 -3.93
N SER A 477 -29.98 -26.33 -2.91
CA SER A 477 -29.12 -25.56 -1.99
C SER A 477 -27.70 -26.09 -1.87
N SER A 478 -27.32 -27.11 -2.64
CA SER A 478 -25.96 -27.69 -2.65
C SER A 478 -25.17 -27.39 -3.93
N LEU A 479 -25.58 -26.38 -4.71
CA LEU A 479 -24.84 -25.91 -5.90
C LEU A 479 -24.06 -24.60 -5.68
N SER A 480 -23.93 -24.10 -4.45
CA SER A 480 -23.16 -22.87 -4.16
C SER A 480 -21.87 -23.09 -3.37
N THR A 481 -21.47 -24.34 -3.07
CA THR A 481 -20.28 -24.63 -2.23
C THR A 481 -19.35 -25.72 -2.77
N TRP A 482 -19.30 -25.90 -4.10
CA TRP A 482 -18.35 -26.80 -4.76
C TRP A 482 -17.31 -26.06 -5.64
N ALA A 483 -17.38 -24.73 -5.78
CA ALA A 483 -16.53 -23.97 -6.70
C ALA A 483 -15.27 -23.31 -6.07
N VAL A 484 -14.61 -23.93 -5.08
CA VAL A 484 -13.37 -23.39 -4.47
C VAL A 484 -12.27 -24.43 -4.25
N LYS A 485 -12.16 -25.47 -5.09
CA LYS A 485 -10.94 -26.29 -5.06
C LYS A 485 -10.68 -26.98 -6.39
N VAL A 486 -9.42 -26.87 -6.81
CA VAL A 486 -8.77 -27.54 -7.95
C VAL A 486 -8.79 -26.74 -9.26
N VAL A 487 -7.92 -25.71 -9.33
CA VAL A 487 -7.12 -25.43 -10.53
C VAL A 487 -5.70 -25.87 -10.19
N GLY A 488 -5.11 -26.69 -11.05
CA GLY A 488 -3.71 -27.10 -10.95
C GLY A 488 -3.42 -28.48 -11.54
N GLN A 489 -3.30 -28.52 -12.88
CA GLN A 489 -2.39 -29.37 -13.68
C GLN A 489 -2.61 -30.90 -13.68
N ASP A 490 -2.42 -31.66 -14.76
CA ASP A 490 -2.01 -31.42 -16.14
C ASP A 490 -2.39 -32.67 -16.97
N LYS A 491 -2.72 -32.42 -18.24
CA LYS A 491 -2.69 -33.18 -19.51
C LYS A 491 -2.53 -34.74 -19.59
N VAL A 492 -2.99 -35.22 -20.78
CA VAL A 492 -2.63 -36.46 -21.55
C VAL A 492 -3.59 -37.65 -21.32
N ASP A 493 -4.26 -38.31 -22.28
CA ASP A 493 -4.37 -38.24 -23.75
C ASP A 493 -5.61 -39.03 -24.25
N GLU A 494 -6.02 -38.70 -25.49
CA GLU A 494 -6.60 -39.52 -26.58
C GLU A 494 -7.97 -40.23 -26.47
N GLU A 495 -8.85 -39.81 -27.42
CA GLU A 495 -9.62 -40.61 -28.38
C GLU A 495 -10.19 -41.98 -27.91
N ASP A 496 -11.50 -42.17 -27.92
CA ASP A 496 -12.23 -42.60 -29.13
C ASP A 496 -13.73 -42.92 -28.86
N GLU A 497 -14.53 -42.55 -29.86
CA GLU A 497 -15.61 -43.32 -30.47
C GLU A 497 -16.86 -43.88 -29.71
N PHE A 498 -18.00 -43.66 -30.36
CA PHE A 498 -19.28 -44.39 -30.34
C PHE A 498 -20.39 -44.10 -29.30
N LEU A 499 -21.29 -43.22 -29.76
CA LEU A 499 -22.75 -43.35 -29.81
C LEU A 499 -23.40 -44.68 -29.35
N GLN A 500 -24.60 -44.51 -28.77
CA GLN A 500 -25.69 -45.48 -28.51
C GLN A 500 -25.62 -46.15 -27.13
N GLN A 501 -26.66 -46.19 -26.31
CA GLN A 501 -28.04 -46.54 -26.63
C GLN A 501 -28.95 -46.29 -25.38
N GLN A 502 -30.16 -45.76 -25.62
CA GLN A 502 -31.47 -46.17 -25.03
C GLN A 502 -31.62 -46.21 -23.48
N PHE A 503 -32.65 -45.64 -22.84
CA PHE A 503 -33.99 -45.18 -23.21
C PHE A 503 -34.45 -44.08 -22.24
#